data_AF-A0A8D8CA56-F1
#
_entry.id   AF-A0A8D8CA56-F1
#
_cell.length_a   1.000
_cell.length_b   1.000
_cell.length_c   1.000
_cell.angle_alpha   90.00
_cell.angle_beta   90.00
_cell.angle_gamma   90.00
#
_symmetry.space_group_name_H-M   'P 1'
#
loop_
_entity.id
_entity.type
_entity.pdbx_description
1 polymer ?
#
loop_
_entity_poly.entity_id
_entity_poly.type
_entity_poly.pdbx_seq_one_letter_code
_entity_poly.pdbx_strand_id
1 'polypeptide(L)'
;AVTALPPAKKAEVRRNIRQCSAEADVLTRDSIKVLKGDFKNNGDNMKQFVVCMFRKIEFLGDDDEFDDDIIREKLSENIEEDEVNTLMDKCAITKDKLTDTCWERFKCFFKNHKVPSDMMDF
;
A
#
# COMPACT_ATOMS: atom_id res chain seq x y z
N ALA A 1 3.92 20.44 -3.57
CA ALA A 1 5.08 19.83 -4.27
C ALA A 1 5.34 18.50 -3.60
N VAL A 2 5.46 17.39 -4.33
CA VAL A 2 5.74 16.08 -3.72
C VAL A 2 7.16 16.11 -3.19
N THR A 3 7.31 16.26 -1.87
CA THR A 3 8.61 16.34 -1.20
C THR A 3 9.17 14.94 -1.08
N ALA A 4 10.35 14.70 -1.65
CA ALA A 4 10.99 13.39 -1.59
C ALA A 4 11.16 12.88 -0.14
N LEU A 5 10.72 11.65 0.12
CA LEU A 5 10.85 10.96 1.40
C LEU A 5 12.26 11.04 2.03
N PRO A 6 12.36 11.30 3.34
CA PRO A 6 13.63 11.31 4.07
C PRO A 6 14.40 9.99 3.91
N PRO A 7 15.75 10.00 3.93
CA PRO A 7 16.57 8.79 3.76
C PRO A 7 16.24 7.66 4.74
N ALA A 8 15.91 8.00 5.99
CA ALA A 8 15.53 7.02 7.01
C ALA A 8 14.26 6.25 6.63
N LYS A 9 13.24 6.96 6.13
CA LYS A 9 11.98 6.33 5.70
C LYS A 9 12.18 5.47 4.45
N LYS A 10 13.02 5.89 3.51
CA LYS A 10 13.42 5.04 2.36
C LYS A 10 14.12 3.75 2.79
N ALA A 11 14.98 3.81 3.81
CA ALA A 11 15.62 2.61 4.36
C ALA A 11 14.61 1.68 5.06
N GLU A 12 13.65 2.26 5.78
CA GLU A 12 12.56 1.54 6.43
C GLU A 12 11.70 0.79 5.40
N VAL A 13 11.24 1.46 4.35
CA VAL A 13 10.41 0.80 3.34
C VAL A 13 11.17 -0.30 2.62
N ARG A 14 12.45 -0.09 2.26
CA ARG A 14 13.29 -1.15 1.70
C ARG A 14 13.41 -2.37 2.61
N ARG A 15 13.53 -2.16 3.92
CA ARG A 15 13.56 -3.26 4.90
C ARG A 15 12.23 -3.99 4.93
N ASN A 16 11.11 -3.26 4.97
CA ASN A 16 9.77 -3.84 4.97
C ASN A 16 9.51 -4.67 3.70
N ILE A 17 9.91 -4.17 2.52
CA ILE A 17 9.80 -4.91 1.26
C ILE A 17 10.55 -6.23 1.33
N ARG A 18 11.79 -6.23 1.83
CA ARG A 18 12.60 -7.46 1.94
C ARG A 18 11.97 -8.46 2.91
N GLN A 19 11.51 -7.99 4.07
CA GLN A 19 10.86 -8.83 5.07
C GLN A 19 9.57 -9.44 4.52
N CYS A 20 8.66 -8.61 4.01
CA CYS A 20 7.38 -9.08 3.47
C CYS A 20 7.57 -9.98 2.24
N SER A 21 8.57 -9.73 1.40
CA SER A 21 8.85 -10.61 0.25
C SER A 21 9.31 -11.99 0.70
N ALA A 22 10.14 -12.05 1.76
CA ALA A 22 10.57 -13.31 2.34
C ALA A 22 9.43 -14.05 3.05
N GLU A 23 8.62 -13.34 3.84
CA GLU A 23 7.45 -13.90 4.56
C GLU A 23 6.42 -14.49 3.61
N ALA A 24 6.18 -13.81 2.48
CA ALA A 24 5.19 -14.24 1.49
C ALA A 24 5.75 -15.19 0.41
N ASP A 25 7.04 -15.56 0.48
CA ASP A 25 7.72 -16.38 -0.52
C ASP A 25 7.56 -15.84 -1.96
N VAL A 26 7.94 -14.57 -2.15
CA VAL A 26 7.96 -13.89 -3.44
C VAL A 26 9.31 -13.25 -3.73
N LEU A 27 9.63 -13.09 -5.02
CA LEU A 27 10.83 -12.37 -5.43
C LEU A 27 10.69 -10.87 -5.14
N THR A 28 11.62 -10.31 -4.38
CA THR A 28 11.71 -8.87 -4.08
C THR A 28 11.56 -7.98 -5.34
N ARG A 29 12.12 -8.43 -6.48
CA ARG A 29 12.00 -7.71 -7.76
C ARG A 29 10.54 -7.56 -8.19
N ASP A 30 9.74 -8.61 -8.05
CA ASP A 30 8.35 -8.60 -8.48
C ASP A 30 7.46 -7.90 -7.45
N SER A 31 7.81 -7.95 -6.16
CA SER A 31 7.22 -7.10 -5.11
C SER A 31 7.37 -5.61 -5.41
N ILE A 32 8.57 -5.17 -5.82
CA ILE A 32 8.84 -3.77 -6.20
C ILE A 32 7.98 -3.36 -7.42
N LYS A 33 7.78 -4.26 -8.39
CA LYS A 33 6.92 -3.98 -9.55
C LYS A 33 5.47 -3.74 -9.14
N VAL A 34 4.94 -4.57 -8.24
CA VAL A 34 3.58 -4.41 -7.70
C VAL A 34 3.43 -3.10 -6.94
N LEU A 35 4.41 -2.75 -6.10
CA LEU A 35 4.43 -1.45 -5.42
C LEU A 35 4.51 -0.25 -6.40
N LYS A 36 4.97 -0.47 -7.63
CA LYS A 36 4.98 0.53 -8.70
C LYS A 36 3.75 0.47 -9.62
N GLY A 37 2.74 -0.32 -9.26
CA GLY A 37 1.48 -0.42 -9.99
C GLY A 37 1.44 -1.50 -11.09
N ASP A 38 2.47 -2.34 -11.22
CA ASP A 38 2.40 -3.51 -12.11
C ASP A 38 1.72 -4.69 -11.40
N PHE A 39 0.40 -4.75 -11.55
CA PHE A 39 -0.46 -5.76 -10.92
C PHE A 39 -0.57 -7.07 -11.69
N LYS A 40 0.34 -7.35 -12.64
CA LYS A 40 0.31 -8.60 -13.43
C LYS A 40 0.56 -9.85 -12.57
N ASN A 41 1.42 -9.74 -11.56
CA ASN A 41 1.59 -10.80 -10.58
C ASN A 41 0.56 -10.62 -9.46
N ASN A 42 -0.51 -11.39 -9.49
CA ASN A 42 -1.64 -11.29 -8.57
C ASN A 42 -1.93 -12.63 -7.87
N GLY A 43 -0.95 -13.53 -7.81
CA GLY A 43 -1.07 -14.80 -7.09
C GLY A 43 -1.20 -14.59 -5.58
N ASP A 44 -1.66 -15.62 -4.87
CA ASP A 44 -1.96 -15.55 -3.44
C ASP A 44 -0.78 -15.07 -2.60
N ASN A 45 0.43 -15.55 -2.89
CA ASN A 45 1.67 -15.09 -2.25
C ASN A 45 1.90 -13.57 -2.47
N MET A 46 1.63 -13.04 -3.65
CA MET A 46 1.79 -11.60 -3.90
C MET A 46 0.73 -10.76 -3.19
N LYS A 47 -0.49 -11.28 -3.02
CA LYS A 47 -1.51 -10.61 -2.21
C LYS A 47 -1.14 -10.65 -0.72
N GLN A 48 -0.54 -11.74 -0.23
CA GLN A 48 0.01 -11.82 1.13
C GLN A 48 1.13 -10.80 1.36
N PHE A 49 1.99 -10.59 0.36
CA PHE A 49 2.98 -9.51 0.39
C PHE A 49 2.32 -8.13 0.60
N VAL A 50 1.22 -7.84 -0.08
CA VAL A 50 0.48 -6.57 0.09
C VAL A 50 -0.13 -6.45 1.49
N VAL A 51 -0.72 -7.51 2.04
CA VAL A 51 -1.21 -7.53 3.42
C VAL A 51 -0.07 -7.23 4.40
N CYS A 52 1.07 -7.89 4.26
CA CYS A 52 2.24 -7.64 5.11
C CYS A 52 2.67 -6.17 5.02
N MET A 53 2.75 -5.60 3.82
CA MET A 53 3.12 -4.19 3.65
C MET A 53 2.13 -3.25 4.36
N PHE A 54 0.82 -3.51 4.26
CA PHE A 54 -0.20 -2.69 4.92
C PHE A 54 -0.08 -2.73 6.45
N ARG A 55 0.22 -3.90 7.04
CA ARG A 55 0.52 -3.99 8.48
C ARG A 55 1.80 -3.23 8.86
N LYS A 56 2.87 -3.34 8.07
CA LYS A 56 4.15 -2.65 8.36
C LYS A 56 4.04 -1.13 8.31
N ILE A 57 3.04 -0.59 7.61
CA ILE A 57 2.77 0.85 7.52
C ILE A 57 1.50 1.24 8.31
N GLU A 58 0.98 0.33 9.13
CA GLU A 58 -0.14 0.57 10.06
C GLU A 58 -1.47 0.94 9.37
N PHE A 59 -1.62 0.61 8.07
CA PHE A 59 -2.90 0.75 7.37
C PHE A 59 -3.88 -0.37 7.71
N LEU A 60 -3.34 -1.48 8.22
CA LEU A 60 -4.09 -2.64 8.66
C LEU A 60 -3.63 -2.96 10.08
N GLY A 61 -4.57 -2.97 11.02
CA GLY A 61 -4.34 -3.34 12.42
C GLY A 61 -4.10 -4.82 12.62
N ASP A 62 -3.83 -5.20 13.88
CA ASP A 62 -3.63 -6.59 14.29
C ASP A 62 -4.92 -7.43 14.24
N ASP A 63 -6.08 -6.77 14.21
CA ASP A 63 -7.43 -7.34 14.08
C ASP A 63 -7.88 -7.52 12.63
N ASP A 64 -6.99 -7.24 11.67
CA ASP A 64 -7.29 -7.24 10.24
C ASP A 64 -8.34 -6.19 9.82
N GLU A 65 -8.52 -5.14 10.64
CA GLU A 65 -9.31 -3.95 10.28
C GLU A 65 -8.41 -2.85 9.73
N PHE A 66 -8.95 -2.06 8.80
CA PHE A 66 -8.21 -0.94 8.23
C PHE A 66 -8.28 0.27 9.14
N ASP A 67 -7.12 0.88 9.38
CA ASP A 67 -7.04 2.17 10.06
C ASP A 67 -7.25 3.29 9.03
N ASP A 68 -8.53 3.60 8.78
CA ASP A 68 -8.92 4.65 7.83
C ASP A 68 -8.41 6.04 8.25
N ASP A 69 -8.14 6.29 9.54
CA ASP A 69 -7.59 7.55 10.03
C ASP A 69 -6.11 7.71 9.61
N ILE A 70 -5.30 6.67 9.78
CA ILE A 70 -3.91 6.67 9.31
C ILE A 70 -3.84 6.77 7.79
N ILE A 71 -4.72 6.09 7.07
CA ILE A 71 -4.79 6.19 5.60
C ILE A 71 -5.13 7.62 5.18
N ARG A 72 -6.13 8.26 5.83
CA ARG A 72 -6.48 9.66 5.58
C ARG A 72 -5.31 10.59 5.83
N GLU A 73 -4.62 10.44 6.97
CA GLU A 73 -3.44 11.25 7.29
C GLU A 73 -2.40 11.17 6.17
N LYS A 74 -2.10 9.96 5.67
CA LYS A 74 -1.13 9.76 4.58
C LYS A 74 -1.56 10.31 3.24
N LEU A 75 -2.84 10.26 2.93
CA LEU A 75 -3.36 10.84 1.71
C LEU A 75 -3.34 12.39 1.79
N SER A 76 -3.74 12.96 2.92
CA SER A 76 -3.77 14.41 3.17
C SER A 76 -2.39 15.08 3.11
N GLU A 77 -1.28 14.32 3.17
CA GLU A 77 0.07 14.85 2.93
C GLU A 77 0.23 15.41 1.49
N ASN A 78 -0.59 14.95 0.53
CA ASN A 78 -0.39 15.26 -0.90
C ASN A 78 -1.68 15.63 -1.66
N ILE A 79 -2.86 15.45 -1.08
CA ILE A 79 -4.15 15.84 -1.67
C ILE A 79 -5.04 16.59 -0.68
N GLU A 80 -5.93 17.41 -1.22
CA GLU A 80 -6.90 18.19 -0.45
C GLU A 80 -7.92 17.28 0.23
N GLU A 81 -8.46 17.73 1.36
CA GLU A 81 -9.32 16.92 2.24
C GLU A 81 -10.59 16.39 1.52
N ASP A 82 -11.17 17.16 0.61
CA ASP A 82 -12.33 16.75 -0.19
C ASP A 82 -11.99 15.62 -1.18
N GLU A 83 -10.80 15.67 -1.77
CA GLU A 83 -10.27 14.60 -2.62
C GLU A 83 -9.96 13.34 -1.79
N VAL A 84 -9.43 13.49 -0.56
CA VAL A 84 -9.18 12.37 0.37
C VAL A 84 -10.49 11.66 0.69
N ASN A 85 -11.51 12.41 1.12
CA ASN A 85 -12.84 11.86 1.44
C ASN A 85 -13.43 11.09 0.25
N THR A 86 -13.41 11.70 -0.92
CA THR A 86 -13.91 11.08 -2.16
C THR A 86 -13.17 9.79 -2.49
N LEU A 87 -11.84 9.77 -2.30
CA LEU A 87 -11.01 8.61 -2.59
C LEU A 87 -11.21 7.48 -1.58
N MET A 88 -11.32 7.80 -0.28
CA MET A 88 -11.60 6.82 0.78
C MET A 88 -12.93 6.11 0.54
N ASP A 89 -14.00 6.86 0.25
CA ASP A 89 -15.33 6.31 -0.02
C ASP A 89 -15.31 5.44 -1.28
N LYS A 90 -14.65 5.92 -2.34
CA LYS A 90 -14.55 5.18 -3.61
C LYS A 90 -13.77 3.88 -3.48
N CYS A 91 -12.79 3.83 -2.58
CA CYS A 91 -11.91 2.68 -2.38
C CYS A 91 -12.21 1.90 -1.09
N ALA A 92 -13.37 2.08 -0.46
CA ALA A 92 -13.90 1.25 0.62
C ALA A 92 -14.40 -0.12 0.11
N ILE A 93 -13.50 -0.91 -0.47
CA ILE A 93 -13.79 -2.21 -1.07
C ILE A 93 -13.58 -3.30 -0.02
N THR A 94 -14.59 -4.16 0.18
CA THR A 94 -14.52 -5.37 1.01
C THR A 94 -14.74 -6.61 0.16
N LYS A 95 -13.98 -7.67 0.41
CA LYS A 95 -14.07 -9.00 -0.22
C LYS A 95 -14.13 -10.10 0.83
N ASP A 96 -14.43 -11.33 0.41
CA ASP A 96 -14.53 -12.49 1.30
C ASP A 96 -13.21 -12.83 1.99
N LYS A 97 -12.07 -12.55 1.33
CA LYS A 97 -10.73 -12.75 1.87
C LYS A 97 -10.05 -11.41 2.09
N LEU A 98 -9.39 -11.26 3.23
CA LEU A 98 -8.56 -10.10 3.56
C LEU A 98 -7.53 -9.80 2.46
N THR A 99 -6.87 -10.82 1.93
CA THR A 99 -5.89 -10.67 0.84
C THR A 99 -6.51 -10.03 -0.41
N ASP A 100 -7.74 -10.39 -0.76
CA ASP A 100 -8.46 -9.81 -1.89
C ASP A 100 -8.95 -8.39 -1.58
N THR A 101 -9.37 -8.13 -0.34
CA THR A 101 -9.70 -6.78 0.16
C THR A 101 -8.50 -5.85 0.03
N CYS A 102 -7.35 -6.20 0.63
CA CYS A 102 -6.13 -5.40 0.54
C CYS A 102 -5.68 -5.19 -0.90
N TRP A 103 -5.73 -6.25 -1.72
CA TRP A 103 -5.35 -6.18 -3.13
C TRP A 103 -6.22 -5.22 -3.95
N GLU A 104 -7.54 -5.29 -3.81
CA GLU A 104 -8.45 -4.43 -4.56
C GLU A 104 -8.48 -2.99 -4.04
N ARG A 105 -8.37 -2.77 -2.72
CA ARG A 105 -8.17 -1.41 -2.17
C ARG A 105 -6.87 -0.81 -2.71
N PHE A 106 -5.77 -1.56 -2.69
CA PHE A 106 -4.47 -1.10 -3.21
C PHE A 106 -4.55 -0.66 -4.68
N LYS A 107 -5.13 -1.50 -5.54
CA LYS A 107 -5.37 -1.18 -6.95
C LYS A 107 -6.28 0.04 -7.14
N CYS A 108 -7.31 0.16 -6.31
CA CYS A 108 -8.24 1.28 -6.37
C CYS A 108 -7.53 2.61 -6.07
N PHE A 109 -6.73 2.67 -5.01
CA PHE A 109 -5.93 3.85 -4.70
C PHE A 109 -4.97 4.20 -5.85
N PHE A 110 -4.22 3.23 -6.38
CA PHE A 110 -3.34 3.44 -7.55
C PHE A 110 -4.05 3.95 -8.80
N LYS A 111 -5.29 3.49 -9.05
CA LYS A 111 -6.08 3.89 -10.22
C LYS A 111 -6.61 5.32 -10.11
N ASN A 112 -6.94 5.75 -8.90
CA ASN A 112 -7.65 7.01 -8.66
C ASN A 112 -6.78 8.10 -8.07
N HIS A 113 -5.58 7.75 -7.60
CA HIS A 113 -4.64 8.69 -7.04
C HIS A 113 -3.21 8.30 -7.43
N LYS A 114 -2.39 9.31 -7.75
CA LYS A 114 -0.96 9.09 -7.94
C LYS A 114 -0.35 8.96 -6.55
N VAL A 115 -0.23 7.71 -6.08
CA VAL A 115 0.58 7.43 -4.89
C VAL A 115 1.91 8.16 -5.07
N PRO A 116 2.31 9.02 -4.11
CA PRO A 116 3.51 9.82 -4.24
C PRO A 116 4.68 8.93 -4.70
N SER A 117 5.33 9.32 -5.79
CA SER A 117 6.36 8.47 -6.41
C SER A 117 7.50 8.17 -5.43
N ASP A 118 7.71 9.07 -4.48
CA ASP A 118 8.70 8.93 -3.43
C ASP A 118 8.33 7.87 -2.38
N MET A 119 7.02 7.63 -2.13
CA MET A 119 6.55 6.46 -1.35
C MET A 119 6.97 5.15 -2.00
N MET A 120 7.32 5.19 -3.29
CA MET A 120 7.72 4.06 -4.11
C MET A 120 9.16 4.19 -4.66
N ASP A 121 9.93 5.19 -4.21
CA ASP A 121 11.35 5.39 -4.51
C ASP A 121 12.22 4.62 -3.52
N PHE A 122 12.37 3.32 -3.77
CA PHE A 122 13.21 2.39 -3.01
C PHE A 122 14.63 2.29 -3.55
#